data_AF-A0AAJ0BJ20-F1
#
_entry.id   AF-A0AAJ0BJ20-F1
#
_cell.length_a   1.000
_cell.length_b   1.000
_cell.length_c   1.000
_cell.angle_alpha   90.00
_cell.angle_beta   90.00
_cell.angle_gamma   90.00
#
_symmetry.space_group_name_H-M   'P 1'
#
loop_
_entity.id
_entity.type
_entity.pdbx_description
1 polymer ?
#
loop_
_entity_poly.entity_id
_entity_poly.type
_entity_poly.pdbx_seq_one_letter_code
_entity_poly.pdbx_strand_id
1 'polypeptide(L)'
;MSRPNANPPNDGGSDQSNTSDPNSTIVGIFSILVAFAALTVAALADWEKVSRRVQLVWRWALAWAEPTREKCYEILFDDIRDGAVHQCQFPPLCHQTMHRAGPECWNNTMLDVFNQFKGLGGKDHPLSATQPRVDKDPELPPEKPYLRLDWNLVFAFMVMATDPAYQPPSLPQILSRSGDDKVLRIQYRAGDVQLDFSRVKRKGNSGGGGGYLLTLHVNGRLRNTDLSKSTLERILRGEPPLYQDPAAGPIPSIRPGNSGDIKRGGWVAALGFDAPSGSTTEDRVQALFLPLYNHHEVERHPGRGGLFWRSIRRLSLIAKNRLLPCYPACREIIDRAVEALDGMQQDGTDTGVRQIFPEVARDVPFSDEDKRNIIALFNGSTRLSQSDRDALHAQFGADIDRVLVAAVRGAMYCAAYVKNEGREMNVLFADLQKSTSEIWLRGC
;
A
#
# COMPACT_ATOMS: atom_id res chain seq x y z
N MET A 1 15.94 64.95 27.06
CA MET A 1 15.02 65.56 26.08
C MET A 1 13.74 64.72 26.11
N SER A 2 12.83 64.88 27.07
CA SER A 2 11.95 66.01 27.41
C SER A 2 10.87 66.29 26.34
N ARG A 3 9.71 65.60 26.50
CA ARG A 3 8.26 65.95 26.27
C ARG A 3 7.84 66.93 25.14
N PRO A 4 6.57 66.99 24.64
CA PRO A 4 5.30 66.51 25.26
C PRO A 4 4.18 65.94 24.33
N ASN A 5 3.16 65.39 24.99
CA ASN A 5 1.69 65.40 24.76
C ASN A 5 1.08 65.65 23.37
N ALA A 6 0.16 64.75 22.98
CA ALA A 6 -1.21 65.11 22.59
C ALA A 6 -2.16 63.88 22.70
N ASN A 7 -3.13 63.95 23.62
CA ASN A 7 -4.50 63.39 23.48
C ASN A 7 -5.39 64.54 22.91
N PRO A 8 -6.63 64.36 22.39
CA PRO A 8 -7.71 63.36 22.68
C PRO A 8 -8.44 62.89 21.36
N PRO A 9 -9.69 62.34 21.28
CA PRO A 9 -10.71 62.01 22.29
C PRO A 9 -11.35 60.60 22.23
N ASN A 10 -12.09 60.29 23.29
CA ASN A 10 -13.15 59.28 23.38
C ASN A 10 -14.17 59.43 22.24
N ASP A 11 -14.54 58.33 21.60
CA ASP A 11 -15.91 58.12 21.13
C ASP A 11 -16.23 56.63 20.97
N GLY A 12 -17.43 56.28 21.44
CA GLY A 12 -18.25 55.21 20.85
C GLY A 12 -17.83 53.77 21.13
N GLY A 13 -18.36 53.22 22.21
CA GLY A 13 -18.47 51.77 22.36
C GLY A 13 -19.31 51.12 21.27
N SER A 14 -18.92 49.91 20.89
CA SER A 14 -19.86 48.86 20.51
C SER A 14 -19.19 47.51 20.76
N ASP A 15 -19.39 46.98 21.95
CA ASP A 15 -19.42 45.53 22.17
C ASP A 15 -20.47 44.96 21.23
N GLN A 16 -20.04 44.38 20.11
CA GLN A 16 -20.88 43.44 19.36
C GLN A 16 -21.01 42.18 20.20
N SER A 17 -21.90 42.24 21.18
CA SER A 17 -22.53 41.06 21.72
C SER A 17 -23.29 40.39 20.58
N ASN A 18 -22.79 39.23 20.14
CA ASN A 18 -23.56 38.27 19.36
C ASN A 18 -24.75 37.82 20.22
N THR A 19 -25.79 38.64 20.26
CA THR A 19 -27.11 38.24 20.71
C THR A 19 -27.69 37.41 19.58
N SER A 20 -27.59 36.09 19.73
CA SER A 20 -28.36 35.15 18.93
C SER A 20 -29.84 35.51 19.09
N ASP A 21 -30.43 36.00 18.01
CA ASP A 21 -31.81 36.45 17.98
C ASP A 21 -32.72 35.27 18.37
N PRO A 22 -33.39 35.29 19.55
CA PRO A 22 -34.16 34.13 20.05
C PRO A 22 -35.31 33.75 19.11
N ASN A 23 -35.72 34.69 18.25
CA ASN A 23 -36.71 34.46 17.21
C ASN A 23 -36.20 33.55 16.08
N SER A 24 -34.88 33.54 15.79
CA SER A 24 -34.30 32.63 14.78
C SER A 24 -34.31 31.17 15.27
N THR A 25 -34.08 30.95 16.56
CA THR A 25 -34.10 29.63 17.21
C THR A 25 -35.52 29.06 17.27
N ILE A 26 -36.52 29.91 17.57
CA ILE A 26 -37.93 29.51 17.66
C ILE A 26 -38.48 29.14 16.27
N VAL A 27 -38.14 29.88 15.22
CA VAL A 27 -38.54 29.57 13.83
C VAL A 27 -37.90 28.26 13.35
N GLY A 28 -36.65 27.98 13.75
CA GLY A 28 -35.99 26.70 13.48
C GLY A 28 -36.70 25.51 14.13
N ILE A 29 -37.07 25.62 15.41
CA ILE A 29 -37.79 24.57 16.16
C ILE A 29 -39.18 24.32 15.55
N PHE A 30 -39.91 25.37 15.18
CA PHE A 30 -41.23 25.24 14.56
C PHE A 30 -41.17 24.53 13.20
N SER A 31 -40.15 24.82 12.40
CA SER A 31 -39.95 24.19 11.10
C SER A 31 -39.64 22.69 11.23
N ILE A 32 -38.88 22.30 12.26
CA ILE A 32 -38.59 20.89 12.59
C ILE A 32 -39.86 20.15 13.02
N LEU A 33 -40.69 20.77 13.87
CA LEU A 33 -41.94 20.17 14.34
C LEU A 33 -42.96 19.97 13.21
N VAL A 34 -43.08 20.94 12.30
CA VAL A 34 -43.95 20.84 11.11
C VAL A 34 -43.43 19.77 10.14
N ALA A 35 -42.12 19.65 9.95
CA ALA A 35 -41.52 18.58 9.16
C ALA A 35 -41.77 17.19 9.78
N PHE A 36 -41.69 17.06 11.10
CA PHE A 36 -42.02 15.83 11.83
C PHE A 36 -43.49 15.45 11.68
N ALA A 37 -44.40 16.41 11.81
CA ALA A 37 -45.84 16.17 11.61
C ALA A 37 -46.14 15.71 10.17
N ALA A 38 -45.53 16.34 9.16
CA ALA A 38 -45.68 15.95 7.75
C ALA A 38 -45.07 14.56 7.45
N LEU A 39 -43.96 14.21 8.11
CA LEU A 39 -43.32 12.89 8.05
C LEU A 39 -44.19 11.80 8.68
N THR A 40 -44.89 12.11 9.76
CA THR A 40 -45.81 11.19 10.46
C THR A 40 -47.04 10.88 9.60
N VAL A 41 -47.55 11.86 8.85
CA VAL A 41 -48.65 11.67 7.88
C VAL A 41 -48.18 10.87 6.65
N ALA A 42 -46.94 11.06 6.20
CA ALA A 42 -46.34 10.27 5.12
C ALA A 42 -45.99 8.82 5.53
N ALA A 43 -45.81 8.55 6.84
CA ALA A 43 -45.46 7.24 7.40
C ALA A 43 -46.48 6.14 7.12
N LEU A 44 -47.71 6.50 6.75
CA LEU A 44 -48.80 5.56 6.50
C LEU A 44 -48.76 4.90 5.10
N ALA A 45 -47.82 5.26 4.21
CA ALA A 45 -47.79 4.72 2.84
C ALA A 45 -46.48 4.04 2.40
N ASP A 46 -45.31 4.36 2.97
CA ASP A 46 -44.03 3.74 2.59
C ASP A 46 -42.94 4.03 3.65
N TRP A 47 -42.79 3.12 4.63
CA TRP A 47 -41.87 3.27 5.77
C TRP A 47 -40.41 3.46 5.36
N GLU A 48 -39.98 2.90 4.23
CA GLU A 48 -38.60 3.09 3.73
C GLU A 48 -38.36 4.53 3.24
N LYS A 49 -39.34 5.16 2.58
CA LYS A 49 -39.20 6.55 2.14
C LYS A 49 -39.28 7.52 3.31
N VAL A 50 -40.08 7.19 4.31
CA VAL A 50 -40.30 8.01 5.51
C VAL A 50 -39.09 7.97 6.41
N SER A 51 -38.57 6.78 6.74
CA SER A 51 -37.34 6.64 7.53
C SER A 51 -36.16 7.40 6.89
N ARG A 52 -36.04 7.40 5.57
CA ARG A 52 -35.02 8.20 4.84
C ARG A 52 -35.22 9.70 5.01
N ARG A 53 -36.45 10.20 4.83
CA ARG A 53 -36.75 11.62 4.99
C ARG A 53 -36.55 12.07 6.44
N VAL A 54 -36.91 11.24 7.43
CA VAL A 54 -36.63 11.48 8.85
C VAL A 54 -35.12 11.53 9.08
N GLN A 55 -34.35 10.59 8.54
CA GLN A 55 -32.88 10.59 8.66
C GLN A 55 -32.24 11.83 8.02
N LEU A 56 -32.73 12.27 6.86
CA LEU A 56 -32.28 13.51 6.22
C LEU A 56 -32.60 14.73 7.10
N VAL A 57 -33.84 14.88 7.58
CA VAL A 57 -34.23 16.00 8.45
C VAL A 57 -33.45 15.98 9.78
N TRP A 58 -33.29 14.79 10.37
CA TRP A 58 -32.49 14.59 11.58
C TRP A 58 -31.02 14.98 11.36
N ARG A 59 -30.44 14.62 10.21
CA ARG A 59 -29.10 15.07 9.83
C ARG A 59 -29.02 16.57 9.69
N TRP A 60 -29.92 17.19 8.95
CA TRP A 60 -29.97 18.64 8.82
C TRP A 60 -30.08 19.33 10.18
N ALA A 61 -30.92 18.80 11.08
CA ALA A 61 -31.05 19.31 12.44
C ALA A 61 -29.75 19.13 13.25
N LEU A 62 -29.09 17.97 13.13
CA LEU A 62 -27.79 17.71 13.77
C LEU A 62 -26.67 18.57 13.18
N ALA A 63 -26.63 18.77 11.87
CA ALA A 63 -25.67 19.62 11.17
C ALA A 63 -25.80 21.07 11.62
N TRP A 64 -27.04 21.52 11.80
CA TRP A 64 -27.33 22.86 12.27
C TRP A 64 -27.00 23.03 13.75
N ALA A 65 -27.37 22.07 14.60
CA ALA A 65 -27.14 22.13 16.04
C ALA A 65 -25.66 21.90 16.42
N GLU A 66 -24.99 20.97 15.74
CA GLU A 66 -23.60 20.60 15.97
C GLU A 66 -22.87 20.35 14.63
N PRO A 67 -22.47 21.41 13.90
CA PRO A 67 -21.82 21.31 12.59
C PRO A 67 -20.54 20.46 12.59
N THR A 68 -19.90 20.33 13.75
CA THR A 68 -18.70 19.51 13.94
C THR A 68 -18.98 18.00 13.86
N ARG A 69 -20.23 17.54 14.00
CA ARG A 69 -20.60 16.13 13.88
C ARG A 69 -20.62 15.63 12.44
N GLU A 70 -20.88 16.51 11.48
CA GLU A 70 -20.82 16.17 10.05
C GLU A 70 -19.41 16.24 9.49
N LYS A 71 -18.43 16.66 10.29
CA LYS A 71 -17.04 16.76 9.88
C LYS A 71 -16.20 15.63 10.48
N CYS A 72 -15.25 15.12 9.72
CA CYS A 72 -14.26 14.17 10.19
C CYS A 72 -12.85 14.67 9.91
N TYR A 73 -11.85 14.01 10.49
CA TYR A 73 -10.48 14.22 10.09
C TYR A 73 -10.17 13.51 8.78
N GLU A 74 -9.23 14.07 8.03
CA GLU A 74 -8.64 13.45 6.83
C GLU A 74 -7.15 13.26 7.07
N ILE A 75 -6.65 12.08 6.71
CA ILE A 75 -5.24 11.76 6.75
C ILE A 75 -4.84 11.10 5.45
N LEU A 76 -3.84 11.68 4.81
CA LEU A 76 -3.26 11.19 3.58
C LEU A 76 -1.88 10.62 3.85
N PHE A 77 -1.44 9.69 3.01
CA PHE A 77 -0.09 9.14 3.10
C PHE A 77 0.98 10.25 2.91
N ASP A 78 0.67 11.27 2.11
CA ASP A 78 1.53 12.42 1.88
C ASP A 78 1.73 13.30 3.11
N ASP A 79 0.84 13.20 4.10
CA ASP A 79 0.93 13.91 5.38
C ASP A 79 2.01 13.30 6.28
N ILE A 80 2.51 12.09 6.00
CA ILE A 80 3.63 11.49 6.75
C ILE A 80 4.93 12.25 6.39
N ARG A 81 5.76 12.55 7.39
CA ARG A 81 7.09 13.15 7.22
C ARG A 81 8.05 12.15 6.58
N ASP A 82 9.06 12.68 5.90
CA ASP A 82 10.13 11.84 5.38
C ASP A 82 10.95 11.26 6.54
N GLY A 83 11.48 10.04 6.36
CA GLY A 83 12.18 9.28 7.39
C GLY A 83 11.43 8.02 7.80
N ALA A 84 11.70 7.53 9.01
CA ALA A 84 10.97 6.40 9.59
C ALA A 84 9.49 6.77 9.74
N VAL A 85 8.56 5.88 9.34
CA VAL A 85 7.11 6.18 9.49
C VAL A 85 6.62 6.01 10.92
N HIS A 86 7.36 5.23 11.71
CA HIS A 86 7.14 5.01 13.12
C HIS A 86 8.43 5.31 13.88
N GLN A 87 8.36 6.14 14.91
CA GLN A 87 9.44 6.30 15.88
C GLN A 87 8.97 5.82 17.24
N CYS A 88 9.58 4.74 17.70
CA CYS A 88 9.27 4.20 18.99
C CYS A 88 10.15 4.82 20.08
N GLN A 89 9.54 5.50 21.04
CA GLN A 89 10.27 5.97 22.24
C GLN A 89 10.59 4.83 23.22
N PHE A 90 9.86 3.71 23.16
CA PHE A 90 10.00 2.55 24.06
C PHE A 90 9.86 1.21 23.29
N PRO A 91 10.95 0.73 22.65
CA PRO A 91 10.94 -0.40 21.69
C PRO A 91 10.12 -1.64 22.08
N PRO A 92 10.17 -2.17 23.32
CA PRO A 92 9.42 -3.39 23.63
C PRO A 92 7.90 -3.22 23.71
N LEU A 93 7.38 -1.98 23.84
CA LEU A 93 5.97 -1.70 24.11
C LEU A 93 5.20 -1.17 22.89
N CYS A 94 5.85 -0.42 21.99
CA CYS A 94 5.18 0.17 20.82
C CYS A 94 4.77 -0.87 19.77
N HIS A 95 5.50 -1.97 19.63
CA HIS A 95 5.12 -3.04 18.70
C HIS A 95 4.00 -3.92 19.25
N GLN A 96 3.53 -3.67 20.47
CA GLN A 96 2.48 -4.44 21.16
C GLN A 96 1.17 -3.67 21.31
N THR A 97 1.00 -2.53 20.65
CA THR A 97 -0.26 -1.77 20.70
C THR A 97 -1.42 -2.67 20.27
N MET A 98 -2.15 -3.17 21.27
CA MET A 98 -3.38 -3.89 21.04
C MET A 98 -4.43 -2.87 20.64
N HIS A 99 -5.16 -3.19 19.58
CA HIS A 99 -6.39 -2.51 19.25
C HIS A 99 -7.27 -2.34 20.51
N ARG A 100 -7.56 -1.09 20.88
CA ARG A 100 -8.47 -0.76 21.98
C ARG A 100 -9.79 -0.32 21.39
N ALA A 101 -10.82 -1.15 21.56
CA ALA A 101 -12.16 -0.82 21.10
C ALA A 101 -12.63 0.49 21.76
N GLY A 102 -13.15 1.39 20.94
CA GLY A 102 -13.71 2.67 21.32
C GLY A 102 -13.99 3.54 20.10
N PRO A 103 -14.68 4.69 20.30
CA PRO A 103 -15.14 5.54 19.20
C PRO A 103 -14.00 5.97 18.27
N GLU A 104 -12.80 6.19 18.80
CA GLU A 104 -11.60 6.53 18.03
C GLU A 104 -10.56 5.41 18.11
N CYS A 105 -10.97 4.14 18.06
CA CYS A 105 -10.06 2.99 18.14
C CYS A 105 -8.95 3.03 17.07
N TRP A 106 -9.22 3.69 15.94
CA TRP A 106 -8.24 3.96 14.90
C TRP A 106 -7.10 4.91 15.34
N ASN A 107 -7.29 5.77 16.33
CA ASN A 107 -6.23 6.63 16.87
C ASN A 107 -5.12 5.74 17.47
N ASN A 108 -5.54 4.74 18.25
CA ASN A 108 -4.64 3.77 18.86
C ASN A 108 -4.06 2.72 17.87
N THR A 109 -4.47 2.73 16.60
CA THR A 109 -4.06 1.71 15.60
C THR A 109 -3.38 2.32 14.37
N MET A 110 -3.90 3.40 13.79
CA MET A 110 -3.28 4.07 12.64
C MET A 110 -2.38 5.22 13.07
N LEU A 111 -2.81 6.05 14.04
CA LEU A 111 -2.04 7.25 14.42
C LEU A 111 -0.83 6.93 15.29
N ASP A 112 -0.99 6.00 16.24
CA ASP A 112 0.15 5.50 17.03
C ASP A 112 1.22 4.84 16.14
N VAL A 113 0.78 4.25 15.04
CA VAL A 113 1.65 3.59 14.06
C VAL A 113 2.35 4.63 13.20
N PHE A 114 1.60 5.50 12.52
CA PHE A 114 2.14 6.56 11.70
C PHE A 114 2.42 7.81 12.53
N ASN A 115 3.23 7.72 13.58
CA ASN A 115 3.40 8.83 14.53
C ASN A 115 4.27 10.00 14.03
N GLN A 116 4.60 10.03 12.73
CA GLN A 116 5.44 11.03 12.09
C GLN A 116 4.66 11.94 11.13
N PHE A 117 3.41 12.32 11.43
CA PHE A 117 2.67 13.25 10.58
C PHE A 117 3.22 14.69 10.60
N LYS A 118 3.17 15.36 9.45
CA LYS A 118 3.45 16.79 9.28
C LYS A 118 2.41 17.60 10.08
N GLY A 119 2.86 18.65 10.77
CA GLY A 119 1.96 19.54 11.51
C GLY A 119 1.47 19.05 12.90
N LEU A 120 1.75 17.79 13.29
CA LEU A 120 1.52 17.30 14.67
C LEU A 120 2.72 17.67 15.59
N GLY A 121 3.04 18.96 15.67
CA GLY A 121 4.14 19.48 16.48
C GLY A 121 3.71 19.82 17.90
N GLY A 122 3.59 18.83 18.79
CA GLY A 122 3.35 19.09 20.22
C GLY A 122 3.13 17.80 21.02
N LYS A 123 3.52 17.80 22.30
CA LYS A 123 3.45 16.65 23.22
C LYS A 123 2.01 16.21 23.58
N ASP A 124 1.00 16.85 23.00
CA ASP A 124 -0.42 16.55 23.20
C ASP A 124 -1.01 16.00 21.88
N HIS A 125 -0.91 14.68 21.67
CA HIS A 125 -1.55 13.97 20.56
C HIS A 125 -3.07 13.87 20.84
N PRO A 126 -3.91 14.60 20.10
CA PRO A 126 -4.63 14.03 18.97
C PRO A 126 -4.47 14.94 17.74
N LEU A 127 -5.07 14.56 16.61
CA LEU A 127 -5.16 15.37 15.40
C LEU A 127 -5.40 16.84 15.75
N SER A 128 -4.34 17.64 15.60
CA SER A 128 -4.32 19.04 16.04
C SER A 128 -5.58 19.74 15.52
N ALA A 129 -6.14 20.69 16.28
CA ALA A 129 -7.22 21.56 15.83
C ALA A 129 -6.92 22.27 14.49
N THR A 130 -5.66 22.25 14.05
CA THR A 130 -5.19 22.81 12.78
C THR A 130 -5.33 21.86 11.58
N GLN A 131 -5.67 20.57 11.76
CA GLN A 131 -5.90 19.70 10.61
C GLN A 131 -7.23 20.04 9.91
N PRO A 132 -7.23 20.10 8.57
CA PRO A 132 -8.45 20.32 7.82
C PRO A 132 -9.43 19.18 8.10
N ARG A 133 -10.65 19.56 8.51
CA ARG A 133 -11.76 18.62 8.65
C ARG A 133 -12.58 18.65 7.37
N VAL A 134 -12.94 17.47 6.89
CA VAL A 134 -13.73 17.28 5.68
C VAL A 134 -15.15 16.85 6.04
N ASP A 135 -16.09 17.18 5.17
CA ASP A 135 -17.49 16.76 5.36
C ASP A 135 -17.61 15.24 5.17
N LYS A 136 -18.33 14.59 6.07
CA LYS A 136 -18.64 13.16 6.01
C LYS A 136 -19.51 12.88 4.79
N ASP A 137 -19.31 11.71 4.18
CA ASP A 137 -20.22 11.25 3.14
C ASP A 137 -21.67 11.17 3.69
N PRO A 138 -22.68 11.67 2.94
CA PRO A 138 -24.08 11.61 3.35
C PRO A 138 -24.64 10.20 3.53
N GLU A 139 -23.92 9.12 3.25
CA GLU A 139 -24.34 7.75 3.57
C GLU A 139 -23.79 7.31 4.95
N LEU A 140 -22.86 8.06 5.55
CA LEU A 140 -22.24 7.75 6.85
C LEU A 140 -23.00 8.32 8.05
N PRO A 141 -23.31 7.51 9.08
CA PRO A 141 -24.00 8.01 10.27
C PRO A 141 -23.27 9.19 10.94
N PRO A 142 -23.94 10.34 11.15
CA PRO A 142 -23.31 11.55 11.68
C PRO A 142 -22.80 11.37 13.12
N GLU A 143 -23.48 10.55 13.92
CA GLU A 143 -23.14 10.27 15.31
C GLU A 143 -21.88 9.43 15.48
N LYS A 144 -21.43 8.74 14.42
CA LYS A 144 -20.24 7.90 14.48
C LYS A 144 -19.00 8.69 14.08
N PRO A 145 -17.90 8.61 14.84
CA PRO A 145 -16.62 9.12 14.39
C PRO A 145 -16.09 8.28 13.22
N TYR A 146 -15.54 8.99 12.25
CA TYR A 146 -14.86 8.42 11.10
C TYR A 146 -13.53 9.14 10.91
N LEU A 147 -12.62 8.46 10.24
CA LEU A 147 -11.38 9.02 9.74
C LEU A 147 -11.32 8.75 8.22
N ARG A 148 -11.22 9.81 7.41
CA ARG A 148 -11.07 9.64 5.96
C ARG A 148 -9.60 9.37 5.63
N LEU A 149 -9.36 8.35 4.80
CA LEU A 149 -8.03 7.88 4.42
C LEU A 149 -7.88 7.79 2.90
N ASP A 150 -6.63 7.85 2.43
CA ASP A 150 -6.27 7.41 1.09
C ASP A 150 -5.89 5.91 1.05
N TRP A 151 -5.87 5.35 -0.17
CA TRP A 151 -5.50 3.94 -0.40
C TRP A 151 -4.04 3.66 -0.04
N ASN A 152 -3.15 4.64 -0.24
CA ASN A 152 -1.73 4.49 0.03
C ASN A 152 -1.46 4.25 1.51
N LEU A 153 -2.19 4.92 2.41
CA LEU A 153 -2.08 4.72 3.85
C LEU A 153 -2.59 3.34 4.28
N VAL A 154 -3.70 2.88 3.68
CA VAL A 154 -4.22 1.51 3.93
C VAL A 154 -3.20 0.46 3.50
N PHE A 155 -2.62 0.60 2.30
CA PHE A 155 -1.60 -0.32 1.81
C PHE A 155 -0.30 -0.26 2.63
N ALA A 156 0.14 0.93 3.02
CA ALA A 156 1.28 1.11 3.91
C ALA A 156 1.07 0.38 5.24
N PHE A 157 -0.12 0.53 5.83
CA PHE A 157 -0.48 -0.15 7.06
C PHE A 157 -0.46 -1.68 6.89
N MET A 158 -1.01 -2.19 5.78
CA MET A 158 -0.96 -3.63 5.46
C MET A 158 0.48 -4.13 5.36
N VAL A 159 1.35 -3.42 4.64
CA VAL A 159 2.77 -3.78 4.52
C VAL A 159 3.44 -3.87 5.90
N MET A 160 3.22 -2.88 6.76
CA MET A 160 3.75 -2.85 8.14
C MET A 160 3.17 -3.95 9.05
N ALA A 161 1.95 -4.38 8.78
CA ALA A 161 1.26 -5.42 9.52
C ALA A 161 1.75 -6.84 9.18
N THR A 162 2.28 -7.02 7.98
CA THR A 162 2.58 -8.35 7.49
C THR A 162 3.75 -9.01 8.21
N ASP A 163 3.60 -10.29 8.53
CA ASP A 163 4.70 -11.10 9.04
C ASP A 163 5.52 -11.65 7.85
N PRO A 164 6.86 -11.52 7.80
CA PRO A 164 7.69 -12.18 6.78
C PRO A 164 7.46 -13.70 6.68
N ALA A 165 7.14 -14.35 7.80
CA ALA A 165 6.81 -15.77 7.87
C ALA A 165 5.31 -16.05 7.59
N TYR A 166 4.51 -15.01 7.33
CA TYR A 166 3.10 -15.15 7.04
C TYR A 166 2.90 -15.90 5.72
N GLN A 167 2.29 -17.08 5.82
CA GLN A 167 1.64 -17.69 4.68
C GLN A 167 0.19 -17.19 4.66
N PRO A 168 -0.20 -16.41 3.64
CA PRO A 168 -1.56 -15.92 3.54
C PRO A 168 -2.51 -17.13 3.45
N PRO A 169 -3.62 -17.14 4.20
CA PRO A 169 -4.67 -18.13 4.00
C PRO A 169 -5.20 -18.00 2.57
N SER A 170 -5.67 -19.11 2.02
CA SER A 170 -6.25 -19.18 0.69
C SER A 170 -7.42 -18.20 0.55
N LEU A 171 -7.16 -17.08 -0.13
CA LEU A 171 -8.09 -16.04 -0.57
C LEU A 171 -8.80 -15.24 0.56
N PRO A 172 -9.18 -13.98 0.29
CA PRO A 172 -10.03 -13.20 1.18
C PRO A 172 -11.37 -13.90 1.40
N GLN A 173 -11.85 -13.94 2.64
CA GLN A 173 -13.15 -14.53 2.95
C GLN A 173 -14.25 -13.51 2.64
N ILE A 174 -15.07 -13.80 1.64
CA ILE A 174 -16.30 -13.06 1.36
C ILE A 174 -17.35 -13.56 2.37
N LEU A 175 -17.52 -12.82 3.47
CA LEU A 175 -18.33 -13.28 4.61
C LEU A 175 -19.84 -13.23 4.35
N SER A 176 -20.30 -12.39 3.43
CA SER A 176 -21.72 -12.35 3.04
C SER A 176 -21.94 -11.56 1.75
N ARG A 177 -22.83 -12.08 0.91
CA ARG A 177 -23.66 -11.28 0.00
C ARG A 177 -25.05 -11.24 0.65
N SER A 178 -25.40 -10.11 1.28
CA SER A 178 -26.80 -9.92 1.67
C SER A 178 -27.65 -9.93 0.41
N GLY A 179 -28.84 -10.53 0.47
CA GLY A 179 -29.77 -10.66 -0.67
C GLY A 179 -30.24 -9.33 -1.27
N ASP A 180 -29.94 -8.22 -0.61
CA ASP A 180 -29.90 -6.90 -1.21
C ASP A 180 -28.44 -6.51 -1.40
N ASP A 181 -28.10 -6.12 -2.63
CA ASP A 181 -26.86 -5.52 -3.20
C ASP A 181 -26.16 -4.38 -2.40
N LYS A 182 -26.45 -4.23 -1.11
CA LYS A 182 -26.17 -3.05 -0.30
C LYS A 182 -24.86 -3.12 0.48
N VAL A 183 -24.39 -4.30 0.90
CA VAL A 183 -23.14 -4.43 1.68
C VAL A 183 -22.33 -5.65 1.29
N LEU A 184 -21.21 -5.45 0.59
CA LEU A 184 -20.17 -6.47 0.43
C LEU A 184 -19.22 -6.36 1.63
N ARG A 185 -19.14 -7.41 2.45
CA ARG A 185 -18.15 -7.52 3.52
C ARG A 185 -16.99 -8.39 3.08
N ILE A 186 -15.79 -7.83 3.16
CA ILE A 186 -14.56 -8.54 2.81
C ILE A 186 -13.63 -8.48 4.00
N GLN A 187 -13.28 -9.65 4.52
CA GLN A 187 -12.29 -9.78 5.57
C GLN A 187 -10.96 -10.15 4.92
N TYR A 188 -9.94 -9.37 5.24
CA TYR A 188 -8.59 -9.58 4.79
C TYR A 188 -7.67 -9.73 6.00
N ARG A 189 -6.76 -10.70 5.97
CA ARG A 189 -5.81 -10.95 7.06
C ARG A 189 -4.38 -10.85 6.54
N ALA A 190 -3.56 -10.08 7.24
CA ALA A 190 -2.13 -9.93 7.02
C ALA A 190 -1.42 -10.09 8.37
N GLY A 191 -0.78 -11.24 8.59
CA GLY A 191 -0.22 -11.58 9.89
C GLY A 191 -1.28 -11.56 10.99
N ASP A 192 -1.03 -10.76 12.02
CA ASP A 192 -1.93 -10.58 13.15
C ASP A 192 -3.00 -9.50 12.92
N VAL A 193 -2.97 -8.83 11.77
CA VAL A 193 -3.95 -7.80 11.40
C VAL A 193 -5.08 -8.37 10.57
N GLN A 194 -6.29 -8.02 10.97
CA GLN A 194 -7.55 -8.21 10.27
C GLN A 194 -8.08 -6.85 9.81
N LEU A 195 -8.39 -6.76 8.53
CA LEU A 195 -9.04 -5.65 7.87
C LEU A 195 -10.43 -6.08 7.41
N ASP A 196 -11.47 -5.48 7.97
CA ASP A 196 -12.85 -5.70 7.56
C ASP A 196 -13.32 -4.53 6.71
N PHE A 197 -13.45 -4.78 5.40
CA PHE A 197 -14.01 -3.84 4.45
C PHE A 197 -15.51 -4.05 4.35
N SER A 198 -16.28 -2.97 4.46
CA SER A 198 -17.71 -2.97 4.12
C SER A 198 -17.96 -1.94 3.03
N ARG A 199 -18.46 -2.41 1.88
CA ARG A 199 -18.78 -1.56 0.74
C ARG A 199 -20.24 -1.13 0.80
N VAL A 200 -20.53 0.16 0.84
CA VAL A 200 -21.88 0.72 0.87
C VAL A 200 -22.17 1.41 -0.46
N LYS A 201 -23.26 1.04 -1.14
CA LYS A 201 -23.65 1.69 -2.42
C LYS A 201 -24.13 3.11 -2.15
N ARG A 202 -23.50 4.13 -2.78
CA ARG A 202 -24.02 5.50 -2.76
C ARG A 202 -25.33 5.51 -3.52
N LYS A 203 -26.40 6.03 -2.91
CA LYS A 203 -27.66 6.23 -3.61
C LYS A 203 -27.55 7.52 -4.42
N GLY A 204 -27.08 7.40 -5.66
CA GLY A 204 -27.03 8.54 -6.58
C GLY A 204 -28.43 9.07 -6.87
N ASN A 205 -28.56 10.39 -7.04
CA ASN A 205 -29.71 10.97 -7.73
C ASN A 205 -29.76 10.34 -9.13
N SER A 206 -30.91 9.79 -9.48
CA SER A 206 -31.26 9.13 -10.74
C SER A 206 -30.60 9.82 -11.96
N GLY A 207 -29.46 9.28 -12.42
CA GLY A 207 -28.81 9.76 -13.66
C GLY A 207 -27.30 9.53 -13.78
N GLY A 208 -26.56 9.42 -12.68
CA GLY A 208 -25.10 9.20 -12.71
C GLY A 208 -24.71 7.95 -11.93
N GLY A 209 -23.89 7.07 -12.52
CA GLY A 209 -23.52 5.76 -11.97
C GLY A 209 -23.22 5.78 -10.47
N GLY A 210 -23.97 4.99 -9.70
CA GLY A 210 -23.84 4.93 -8.25
C GLY A 210 -22.44 4.42 -7.86
N GLY A 211 -21.60 5.33 -7.36
CA GLY A 211 -20.32 4.98 -6.75
C GLY A 211 -20.53 4.17 -5.46
N TYR A 212 -19.46 3.62 -4.91
CA TYR A 212 -19.50 2.94 -3.63
C TYR A 212 -18.58 3.64 -2.63
N LEU A 213 -19.02 3.61 -1.39
CA LEU A 213 -18.27 4.02 -0.23
C LEU A 213 -17.61 2.79 0.40
N LEU A 214 -16.37 2.91 0.86
CA LEU A 214 -15.71 1.84 1.60
C LEU A 214 -15.55 2.24 3.06
N THR A 215 -16.09 1.44 3.98
CA THR A 215 -15.72 1.56 5.39
C THR A 215 -14.74 0.47 5.77
N LEU A 216 -13.64 0.84 6.41
CA LEU A 216 -12.61 -0.06 6.92
C LEU A 216 -12.76 -0.19 8.44
N HIS A 217 -12.53 -1.39 8.96
CA HIS A 217 -12.30 -1.66 10.36
C HIS A 217 -11.02 -2.46 10.51
N VAL A 218 -10.18 -2.08 11.47
CA VAL A 218 -8.83 -2.63 11.64
C VAL A 218 -8.70 -3.22 13.03
N ASN A 219 -8.25 -4.46 13.10
CA ASN A 219 -7.91 -5.13 14.35
C ASN A 219 -6.56 -5.83 14.19
N GLY A 220 -5.68 -5.82 15.21
CA GLY A 220 -4.46 -6.63 15.21
C GLY A 220 -3.22 -5.90 15.69
N ARG A 221 -2.06 -6.53 15.41
CA ARG A 221 -0.73 -6.09 15.87
C ARG A 221 0.22 -5.93 14.69
N LEU A 222 1.01 -4.85 14.70
CA LEU A 222 2.05 -4.64 13.70
C LEU A 222 3.34 -5.36 14.05
N ARG A 223 4.09 -5.74 13.00
CA ARG A 223 5.36 -6.44 13.14
C ARG A 223 6.54 -5.72 12.47
N ASN A 224 6.31 -5.02 11.37
CA ASN A 224 7.35 -4.30 10.63
C ASN A 224 7.18 -2.78 10.83
N THR A 225 7.77 -2.24 11.88
CA THR A 225 7.73 -0.79 12.17
C THR A 225 8.94 -0.03 11.65
N ASP A 226 10.01 -0.73 11.29
CA ASP A 226 11.30 -0.13 10.91
C ASP A 226 11.33 0.26 9.43
N LEU A 227 10.17 0.63 8.87
CA LEU A 227 10.06 1.05 7.48
C LEU A 227 10.16 2.58 7.37
N SER A 228 10.89 3.03 6.36
CA SER A 228 10.89 4.43 5.97
C SER A 228 9.72 4.75 5.04
N LYS A 229 9.27 6.01 5.03
CA LYS A 229 8.27 6.49 4.06
C LYS A 229 8.73 6.21 2.63
N SER A 230 10.00 6.46 2.33
CA SER A 230 10.58 6.22 1.01
C SER A 230 10.52 4.74 0.60
N THR A 231 10.70 3.81 1.54
CA THR A 231 10.57 2.37 1.29
C THR A 231 9.14 2.03 0.92
N LEU A 232 8.16 2.55 1.66
CA LEU A 232 6.74 2.35 1.37
C LEU A 232 6.34 2.97 0.03
N GLU A 233 6.78 4.19 -0.29
CA GLU A 233 6.55 4.84 -1.59
C GLU A 233 7.08 4.01 -2.77
N ARG A 234 8.24 3.38 -2.61
CA ARG A 234 8.80 2.47 -3.62
C ARG A 234 7.91 1.26 -3.82
N ILE A 235 7.49 0.60 -2.74
CA ILE A 235 6.57 -0.56 -2.80
C ILE A 235 5.24 -0.16 -3.46
N LEU A 236 4.67 0.98 -3.07
CA LEU A 236 3.41 1.50 -3.61
C LEU A 236 3.50 1.87 -5.09
N ARG A 237 4.68 2.28 -5.58
CA ARG A 237 4.96 2.49 -7.01
C ARG A 237 5.14 1.19 -7.80
N GLY A 238 5.03 0.04 -7.15
CA GLY A 238 5.26 -1.26 -7.77
C GLY A 238 6.75 -1.57 -7.96
N GLU A 239 7.64 -0.99 -7.16
CA GLU A 239 9.01 -1.52 -7.09
C GLU A 239 9.03 -2.89 -6.40
N PRO A 240 9.95 -3.81 -6.76
CA PRO A 240 10.00 -5.14 -6.17
C PRO A 240 9.93 -5.07 -4.63
N PRO A 241 9.06 -5.87 -3.99
CA PRO A 241 8.72 -5.77 -2.58
C PRO A 241 9.85 -6.35 -1.71
N LEU A 242 11.07 -5.87 -1.90
CA LEU A 242 12.26 -6.35 -1.22
C LEU A 242 12.31 -5.77 0.20
N TYR A 243 12.72 -6.56 1.19
CA TYR A 243 13.11 -6.02 2.50
C TYR A 243 14.36 -5.15 2.31
N GLN A 244 14.16 -3.84 2.14
CA GLN A 244 15.22 -2.83 2.08
C GLN A 244 14.96 -1.79 3.15
N ASP A 245 15.35 -2.12 4.38
CA ASP A 245 15.70 -1.10 5.35
C ASP A 245 17.24 -0.92 5.30
N PRO A 246 17.75 0.29 4.98
CA PRO A 246 19.16 0.64 5.12
C PRO A 246 19.76 0.26 6.48
N ALA A 247 18.96 0.19 7.55
CA ALA A 247 19.41 -0.17 8.90
C ALA A 247 19.42 -1.68 9.19
N ALA A 248 18.78 -2.52 8.38
CA ALA A 248 18.57 -3.94 8.69
C ALA A 248 19.66 -4.91 8.15
N GLY A 249 20.57 -4.47 7.27
CA GLY A 249 21.53 -5.38 6.59
C GLY A 249 20.83 -6.53 5.82
N PRO A 250 21.53 -7.55 5.28
CA PRO A 250 22.89 -7.63 4.77
C PRO A 250 22.90 -7.73 3.23
N ILE A 251 21.97 -7.10 2.50
CA ILE A 251 22.05 -7.05 1.02
C ILE A 251 22.14 -5.62 0.48
N PRO A 252 23.29 -4.94 0.68
CA PRO A 252 23.54 -3.59 0.15
C PRO A 252 23.47 -3.51 -1.39
N SER A 253 23.58 -4.63 -2.09
CA SER A 253 23.81 -4.73 -3.54
C SER A 253 22.54 -4.69 -4.40
N ILE A 254 21.33 -4.89 -3.84
CA ILE A 254 20.08 -4.87 -4.62
C ILE A 254 19.44 -3.47 -4.65
N ARG A 255 20.21 -2.39 -4.53
CA ARG A 255 19.65 -1.05 -4.79
C ARG A 255 19.68 -0.78 -6.30
N PRO A 256 18.56 -0.88 -7.03
CA PRO A 256 18.51 -0.34 -8.38
C PRO A 256 18.86 1.16 -8.29
N GLY A 257 19.91 1.58 -9.02
CA GLY A 257 20.42 2.95 -8.96
C GLY A 257 19.44 3.98 -9.52
N ASN A 258 18.44 3.53 -10.29
CA ASN A 258 17.31 4.33 -10.77
C ASN A 258 16.05 3.47 -10.92
N SER A 259 14.87 4.10 -10.93
CA SER A 259 13.57 3.42 -11.15
C SER A 259 13.46 2.75 -12.53
N GLY A 260 14.26 3.17 -13.50
CA GLY A 260 14.36 2.55 -14.81
C GLY A 260 15.07 1.18 -14.78
N ASP A 261 15.99 0.94 -13.85
CA ASP A 261 16.72 -0.33 -13.71
C ASP A 261 15.81 -1.45 -13.21
N ILE A 262 14.78 -1.10 -12.44
CA ILE A 262 13.75 -2.02 -11.97
C ILE A 262 13.05 -2.69 -13.15
N LYS A 263 12.68 -1.89 -14.15
CA LYS A 263 12.05 -2.38 -15.39
C LYS A 263 13.02 -3.17 -16.28
N ARG A 264 14.33 -3.07 -16.05
CA ARG A 264 15.38 -3.75 -16.82
C ARG A 264 15.85 -5.06 -16.20
N GLY A 265 15.38 -5.43 -15.01
CA GLY A 265 15.51 -6.79 -14.48
C GLY A 265 16.89 -7.19 -13.95
N GLY A 266 17.90 -6.31 -13.94
CA GLY A 266 19.21 -6.61 -13.34
C GLY A 266 19.16 -6.87 -11.84
N TRP A 267 18.14 -6.35 -11.15
CA TRP A 267 17.85 -6.67 -9.76
C TRP A 267 17.50 -8.14 -9.54
N VAL A 268 16.96 -8.84 -10.55
CA VAL A 268 16.67 -10.29 -10.44
C VAL A 268 17.98 -11.05 -10.33
N ALA A 269 18.97 -10.76 -11.19
CA ALA A 269 20.30 -11.37 -11.09
C ALA A 269 20.97 -11.05 -9.75
N ALA A 270 20.72 -9.87 -9.18
CA ALA A 270 21.25 -9.48 -7.88
C ALA A 270 20.79 -10.38 -6.73
N LEU A 271 19.56 -10.92 -6.81
CA LEU A 271 19.05 -11.88 -5.82
C LEU A 271 19.83 -13.20 -5.83
N GLY A 272 20.49 -13.53 -6.94
CA GLY A 272 21.26 -14.76 -7.09
C GLY A 272 22.64 -14.73 -6.43
N PHE A 273 23.11 -13.57 -5.96
CA PHE A 273 24.45 -13.43 -5.39
C PHE A 273 24.59 -14.01 -3.98
N ASP A 274 23.53 -13.96 -3.17
CA ASP A 274 23.57 -14.39 -1.76
C ASP A 274 22.88 -15.75 -1.57
N ALA A 275 23.61 -16.83 -1.84
CA ALA A 275 23.18 -18.18 -1.48
C ALA A 275 24.02 -18.72 -0.30
N PRO A 276 23.55 -18.65 0.95
CA PRO A 276 24.20 -19.27 2.08
C PRO A 276 23.93 -20.77 1.99
N SER A 277 25.00 -21.52 2.23
CA SER A 277 24.97 -22.96 2.40
C SER A 277 23.90 -23.34 3.42
N GLY A 278 22.85 -24.04 2.97
CA GLY A 278 21.84 -24.66 3.84
C GLY A 278 20.47 -23.97 3.95
N SER A 279 20.25 -22.79 3.38
CA SER A 279 18.90 -22.17 3.38
C SER A 279 18.02 -22.71 2.25
N THR A 280 16.73 -22.98 2.51
CA THR A 280 15.79 -23.35 1.44
C THR A 280 15.40 -22.13 0.59
N THR A 281 14.88 -22.39 -0.62
CA THR A 281 14.31 -21.31 -1.47
C THR A 281 13.19 -20.57 -0.74
N GLU A 282 12.38 -21.26 0.05
CA GLU A 282 11.24 -20.67 0.78
C GLU A 282 11.72 -19.74 1.91
N ASP A 283 12.71 -20.15 2.69
CA ASP A 283 13.31 -19.31 3.75
C ASP A 283 13.86 -18.01 3.16
N ARG A 284 14.48 -18.09 1.97
CA ARG A 284 14.99 -16.92 1.26
C ARG A 284 13.88 -16.04 0.73
N VAL A 285 12.82 -16.62 0.18
CA VAL A 285 11.68 -15.85 -0.29
C VAL A 285 11.04 -15.07 0.86
N GLN A 286 10.94 -15.67 2.05
CA GLN A 286 10.43 -15.01 3.26
C GLN A 286 11.37 -13.89 3.75
N ALA A 287 12.69 -14.10 3.69
CA ALA A 287 13.67 -13.09 4.09
C ALA A 287 13.79 -11.93 3.09
N LEU A 288 13.59 -12.19 1.79
CA LEU A 288 13.83 -11.23 0.73
C LEU A 288 12.59 -10.44 0.37
N PHE A 289 11.40 -11.05 0.38
CA PHE A 289 10.19 -10.45 -0.16
C PHE A 289 9.11 -10.25 0.89
N LEU A 290 8.50 -9.06 0.89
CA LEU A 290 7.25 -8.83 1.58
C LEU A 290 6.16 -9.67 0.91
N PRO A 291 5.35 -10.39 1.69
CA PRO A 291 4.25 -11.19 1.17
C PRO A 291 3.04 -10.34 0.72
N LEU A 292 3.21 -9.02 0.57
CA LEU A 292 2.19 -8.14 -0.02
C LEU A 292 2.82 -7.19 -1.03
N TYR A 293 2.39 -7.38 -2.27
CA TYR A 293 2.78 -6.55 -3.39
C TYR A 293 1.57 -5.99 -4.11
N ASN A 294 1.65 -4.70 -4.42
CA ASN A 294 0.69 -3.98 -5.24
C ASN A 294 1.36 -3.61 -6.58
N HIS A 295 0.88 -4.18 -7.68
CA HIS A 295 1.32 -3.78 -9.02
C HIS A 295 0.11 -3.35 -9.85
N HIS A 296 0.01 -2.04 -10.09
CA HIS A 296 -1.09 -1.46 -10.85
C HIS A 296 -0.88 -1.36 -12.36
N GLU A 297 0.29 -1.67 -12.94
CA GLU A 297 0.40 -1.66 -14.41
C GLU A 297 -0.47 -2.76 -15.04
N VAL A 298 -1.58 -2.31 -15.58
CA VAL A 298 -2.38 -2.95 -16.62
C VAL A 298 -1.48 -3.12 -17.83
N GLU A 299 -0.79 -4.25 -18.01
CA GLU A 299 -0.28 -4.61 -19.34
C GLU A 299 0.11 -6.09 -19.51
N ARG A 300 -0.61 -6.73 -20.44
CA ARG A 300 -0.30 -7.94 -21.24
C ARG A 300 -0.17 -9.30 -20.57
N HIS A 301 0.01 -9.40 -19.26
CA HIS A 301 -0.28 -10.63 -18.53
C HIS A 301 -1.42 -10.36 -17.55
N PRO A 302 -2.63 -10.93 -17.76
CA PRO A 302 -3.74 -10.79 -16.82
C PRO A 302 -3.51 -11.55 -15.49
N GLY A 303 -2.27 -11.88 -15.15
CA GLY A 303 -1.89 -12.73 -14.02
C GLY A 303 -0.88 -12.07 -13.08
N ARG A 304 -0.80 -12.65 -11.88
CA ARG A 304 0.12 -12.27 -10.78
C ARG A 304 1.57 -12.15 -11.24
N GLY A 305 2.36 -11.30 -10.57
CA GLY A 305 3.80 -11.22 -10.75
C GLY A 305 4.30 -10.60 -12.05
N GLY A 306 3.52 -9.71 -12.70
CA GLY A 306 3.86 -9.15 -14.02
C GLY A 306 5.28 -8.57 -14.15
N LEU A 307 5.76 -7.81 -13.16
CA LEU A 307 7.14 -7.30 -13.13
C LEU A 307 8.19 -8.42 -13.05
N PHE A 308 7.92 -9.44 -12.24
CA PHE A 308 8.82 -10.59 -12.06
C PHE A 308 8.95 -11.37 -13.37
N TRP A 309 7.83 -11.74 -14.00
CA TRP A 309 7.85 -12.46 -15.27
C TRP A 309 8.47 -11.63 -16.39
N ARG A 310 8.17 -10.33 -16.47
CA ARG A 310 8.81 -9.43 -17.44
C ARG A 310 10.34 -9.38 -17.25
N SER A 311 10.79 -9.37 -16.00
CA SER A 311 12.21 -9.34 -15.66
C SER A 311 12.90 -10.68 -15.98
N ILE A 312 12.28 -11.83 -15.64
CA ILE A 312 12.77 -13.17 -16.01
C ILE A 312 12.88 -13.31 -17.53
N ARG A 313 11.88 -12.83 -18.28
CA ARG A 313 11.87 -12.87 -19.76
C ARG A 313 13.08 -12.14 -20.32
N ARG A 314 13.38 -11.00 -19.71
CA ARG A 314 14.50 -10.16 -20.12
C ARG A 314 15.83 -10.85 -19.85
N LEU A 315 15.99 -11.56 -18.73
CA LEU A 315 17.20 -12.37 -18.48
C LEU A 315 17.39 -13.41 -19.59
N SER A 316 16.34 -14.14 -19.98
CA SER A 316 16.39 -15.10 -21.09
C SER A 316 16.79 -14.43 -22.41
N LEU A 317 16.17 -13.29 -22.75
CA LEU A 317 16.50 -12.53 -23.95
C LEU A 317 17.94 -12.03 -23.96
N ILE A 318 18.50 -11.67 -22.80
CA ILE A 318 19.90 -11.27 -22.69
C ILE A 318 20.81 -12.48 -22.85
N ALA A 319 20.54 -13.61 -22.19
CA ALA A 319 21.32 -14.83 -22.37
C ALA A 319 21.35 -15.28 -23.84
N LYS A 320 20.18 -15.32 -24.50
CA LYS A 320 20.02 -15.76 -25.88
C LYS A 320 20.59 -14.79 -26.92
N ASN A 321 20.28 -13.50 -26.81
CA ASN A 321 20.61 -12.53 -27.88
C ASN A 321 21.93 -11.80 -27.63
N ARG A 322 22.39 -11.76 -26.37
CA ARG A 322 23.59 -11.02 -25.97
C ARG A 322 24.75 -11.94 -25.63
N LEU A 323 24.54 -12.93 -24.75
CA LEU A 323 25.62 -13.80 -24.29
C LEU A 323 25.99 -14.87 -25.31
N LEU A 324 25.00 -15.55 -25.89
CA LEU A 324 25.25 -16.65 -26.85
C LEU A 324 26.13 -16.24 -28.05
N PRO A 325 25.93 -15.06 -28.71
CA PRO A 325 26.81 -14.64 -29.79
C PRO A 325 28.22 -14.26 -29.35
N CYS A 326 28.40 -13.87 -28.08
CA CYS A 326 29.72 -13.49 -27.54
C CYS A 326 30.50 -14.72 -27.06
N TYR A 327 29.82 -15.75 -26.57
CA TYR A 327 30.45 -16.96 -26.00
C TYR A 327 29.96 -18.23 -26.69
N PRO A 328 30.24 -18.43 -27.99
CA PRO A 328 29.79 -19.61 -28.72
C PRO A 328 30.36 -20.92 -28.14
N ALA A 329 31.55 -20.87 -27.52
CA ALA A 329 32.14 -22.01 -26.82
C ALA A 329 31.34 -22.44 -25.57
N CYS A 330 30.52 -21.54 -25.02
CA CYS A 330 29.69 -21.76 -23.85
C CYS A 330 28.22 -21.98 -24.22
N ARG A 331 27.94 -22.34 -25.48
CA ARG A 331 26.56 -22.54 -26.00
C ARG A 331 25.73 -23.45 -25.11
N GLU A 332 26.27 -24.59 -24.71
CA GLU A 332 25.52 -25.60 -23.95
C GLU A 332 24.98 -25.05 -22.62
N ILE A 333 25.84 -24.36 -21.84
CA ILE A 333 25.42 -23.80 -20.55
C ILE A 333 24.48 -22.60 -20.74
N ILE A 334 24.66 -21.80 -21.80
CA ILE A 334 23.77 -20.69 -22.13
C ILE A 334 22.39 -21.20 -22.56
N ASP A 335 22.33 -22.22 -23.42
CA ASP A 335 21.09 -22.81 -23.90
C ASP A 335 20.31 -23.46 -22.74
N ARG A 336 20.99 -24.17 -21.82
CA ARG A 336 20.36 -24.71 -20.60
C ARG A 336 19.84 -23.60 -19.67
N ALA A 337 20.57 -22.49 -19.52
CA ALA A 337 20.09 -21.35 -18.74
C ALA A 337 18.87 -20.69 -19.38
N VAL A 338 18.86 -20.54 -20.71
CA VAL A 338 17.70 -20.03 -21.47
C VAL A 338 16.51 -20.95 -21.32
N GLU A 339 16.70 -22.27 -21.46
CA GLU A 339 15.66 -23.27 -21.28
C GLU A 339 15.06 -23.22 -19.86
N ALA A 340 15.90 -23.13 -18.83
CA ALA A 340 15.44 -22.98 -17.45
C ALA A 340 14.65 -21.69 -17.22
N LEU A 341 15.12 -20.56 -17.76
CA LEU A 341 14.44 -19.27 -17.63
C LEU A 341 13.10 -19.26 -18.37
N ASP A 342 13.07 -19.74 -19.61
CA ASP A 342 11.86 -19.83 -20.43
C ASP A 342 10.84 -20.83 -19.83
N GLY A 343 11.33 -21.98 -19.32
CA GLY A 343 10.51 -22.96 -18.62
C GLY A 343 9.82 -22.38 -17.40
N MET A 344 10.54 -21.64 -16.54
CA MET A 344 9.91 -20.95 -15.40
C MET A 344 8.79 -19.99 -15.82
N GLN A 345 8.90 -19.36 -16.98
CA GLN A 345 7.85 -18.45 -17.46
C GLN A 345 6.62 -19.20 -17.97
N GLN A 346 6.85 -20.30 -18.69
CA GLN A 346 5.80 -21.11 -19.28
C GLN A 346 5.00 -21.83 -18.19
N ASP A 347 5.71 -22.41 -17.21
CA ASP A 347 5.12 -23.22 -16.16
C ASP A 347 4.69 -22.39 -14.94
N GLY A 348 5.19 -21.15 -14.81
CA GLY A 348 4.89 -20.27 -13.69
C GLY A 348 5.46 -20.76 -12.35
N THR A 349 6.50 -21.59 -12.36
CA THR A 349 7.11 -22.22 -11.18
C THR A 349 8.60 -22.41 -11.36
N ASP A 350 9.36 -22.56 -10.27
CA ASP A 350 10.78 -22.95 -10.25
C ASP A 350 10.99 -24.48 -10.21
N THR A 351 9.92 -25.27 -10.26
CA THR A 351 9.97 -26.74 -10.34
C THR A 351 10.69 -27.18 -11.62
N GLY A 352 11.60 -28.15 -11.53
CA GLY A 352 12.32 -28.66 -12.72
C GLY A 352 13.62 -27.90 -13.06
N VAL A 353 13.80 -26.69 -12.53
CA VAL A 353 14.96 -25.84 -12.88
C VAL A 353 16.29 -26.49 -12.53
N ARG A 354 16.38 -27.19 -11.39
CA ARG A 354 17.63 -27.85 -10.97
C ARG A 354 18.00 -29.05 -11.84
N GLN A 355 17.02 -29.66 -12.51
CA GLN A 355 17.25 -30.73 -13.48
C GLN A 355 17.78 -30.17 -14.80
N ILE A 356 17.25 -29.01 -15.24
CA ILE A 356 17.65 -28.34 -16.49
C ILE A 356 19.01 -27.63 -16.33
N PHE A 357 19.21 -26.94 -15.21
CA PHE A 357 20.39 -26.11 -14.91
C PHE A 357 20.98 -26.46 -13.53
N PRO A 358 21.65 -27.62 -13.39
CA PRO A 358 22.20 -28.10 -12.11
C PRO A 358 23.26 -27.17 -11.52
N GLU A 359 23.91 -26.33 -12.33
CA GLU A 359 24.91 -25.34 -11.90
C GLU A 359 24.36 -24.35 -10.88
N VAL A 360 23.03 -24.14 -10.82
CA VAL A 360 22.39 -23.27 -9.83
C VAL A 360 22.64 -23.71 -8.39
N ALA A 361 23.00 -24.97 -8.16
CA ALA A 361 23.31 -25.51 -6.84
C ALA A 361 24.76 -25.22 -6.38
N ARG A 362 25.63 -24.71 -7.27
CA ARG A 362 27.03 -24.40 -6.93
C ARG A 362 27.09 -23.21 -5.98
N ASP A 363 27.87 -23.30 -4.91
CA ASP A 363 28.23 -22.12 -4.15
C ASP A 363 29.21 -21.27 -4.96
N VAL A 364 28.83 -20.03 -5.24
CA VAL A 364 29.59 -19.12 -6.10
C VAL A 364 29.77 -17.82 -5.33
N PRO A 365 30.97 -17.53 -4.82
CA PRO A 365 31.25 -16.22 -4.24
C PRO A 365 31.26 -15.17 -5.35
N PHE A 366 30.78 -13.96 -5.07
CA PHE A 366 30.82 -12.83 -6.01
C PHE A 366 31.55 -11.66 -5.36
N SER A 367 32.55 -11.09 -6.05
CA SER A 367 33.16 -9.83 -5.62
C SER A 367 32.16 -8.68 -5.80
N ASP A 368 32.33 -7.55 -5.10
CA ASP A 368 31.46 -6.38 -5.28
C ASP A 368 31.58 -5.76 -6.68
N GLU A 369 32.71 -5.98 -7.36
CA GLU A 369 32.89 -5.63 -8.76
C GLU A 369 32.08 -6.55 -9.67
N ASP A 370 32.14 -7.88 -9.46
CA ASP A 370 31.33 -8.86 -10.19
C ASP A 370 29.85 -8.53 -10.08
N LYS A 371 29.37 -8.26 -8.86
CA LYS A 371 27.97 -7.93 -8.60
C LYS A 371 27.51 -6.72 -9.43
N ARG A 372 28.29 -5.63 -9.40
CA ARG A 372 27.98 -4.41 -10.16
C ARG A 372 28.00 -4.66 -11.67
N ASN A 373 28.99 -5.39 -12.16
CA ASN A 373 29.16 -5.71 -13.56
C ASN A 373 28.02 -6.60 -14.08
N ILE A 374 27.63 -7.63 -13.33
CA ILE A 374 26.51 -8.53 -13.67
C ILE A 374 25.17 -7.77 -13.69
N ILE A 375 24.92 -6.92 -12.69
CA ILE A 375 23.72 -6.08 -12.67
C ILE A 375 23.68 -5.16 -13.90
N ALA A 376 24.80 -4.49 -14.21
CA ALA A 376 24.91 -3.62 -15.37
C ALA A 376 24.70 -4.36 -16.69
N LEU A 377 25.23 -5.58 -16.80
CA LEU A 377 25.03 -6.48 -17.93
C LEU A 377 23.54 -6.73 -18.18
N PHE A 378 22.79 -7.15 -17.16
CA PHE A 378 21.36 -7.45 -17.30
C PHE A 378 20.48 -6.19 -17.41
N ASN A 379 20.94 -5.04 -16.93
CA ASN A 379 20.29 -3.75 -17.17
C ASN A 379 20.57 -3.16 -18.57
N GLY A 380 21.59 -3.65 -19.28
CA GLY A 380 21.98 -3.16 -20.60
C GLY A 380 21.02 -3.53 -21.73
N SER A 381 21.33 -3.07 -22.94
CA SER A 381 20.58 -3.38 -24.17
C SER A 381 20.63 -4.89 -24.48
N THR A 382 19.54 -5.41 -25.07
CA THR A 382 19.50 -6.79 -25.59
C THR A 382 20.23 -6.94 -26.93
N ARG A 383 20.55 -5.83 -27.59
CA ARG A 383 21.33 -5.77 -28.84
C ARG A 383 22.69 -5.15 -28.55
N LEU A 384 23.75 -5.76 -29.08
CA LEU A 384 25.13 -5.26 -28.97
C LEU A 384 25.65 -4.82 -30.33
N SER A 385 26.43 -3.74 -30.33
CA SER A 385 27.37 -3.44 -31.41
C SER A 385 28.57 -4.40 -31.34
N GLN A 386 29.40 -4.45 -32.39
CA GLN A 386 30.57 -5.34 -32.39
C GLN A 386 31.59 -4.96 -31.31
N SER A 387 31.85 -3.67 -31.08
CA SER A 387 32.75 -3.19 -30.02
C SER A 387 32.26 -3.58 -28.62
N ASP A 388 30.94 -3.61 -28.40
CA ASP A 388 30.37 -4.03 -27.11
C ASP A 388 30.56 -5.53 -26.85
N ARG A 389 30.60 -6.35 -27.92
CA ARG A 389 30.83 -7.79 -27.81
C ARG A 389 32.25 -8.08 -27.37
N ASP A 390 33.21 -7.39 -27.95
CA ASP A 390 34.63 -7.57 -27.64
C ASP A 390 34.93 -7.14 -26.18
N ALA A 391 34.34 -6.02 -25.75
CA ALA A 391 34.43 -5.56 -24.36
C ALA A 391 33.79 -6.55 -23.36
N LEU A 392 32.62 -7.10 -23.70
CA LEU A 392 31.93 -8.08 -22.88
C LEU A 392 32.74 -9.37 -22.76
N HIS A 393 33.27 -9.86 -23.89
CA HIS A 393 34.12 -11.05 -23.91
C HIS A 393 35.36 -10.90 -23.02
N ALA A 394 36.00 -9.73 -23.05
CA ALA A 394 37.12 -9.43 -22.17
C ALA A 394 36.72 -9.37 -20.68
N GLN A 395 35.49 -8.92 -20.38
CA GLN A 395 35.03 -8.70 -19.01
C GLN A 395 34.56 -9.97 -18.29
N PHE A 396 33.86 -10.88 -18.98
CA PHE A 396 33.26 -12.08 -18.36
C PHE A 396 33.72 -13.41 -18.98
N GLY A 397 34.74 -13.39 -19.83
CA GLY A 397 35.18 -14.56 -20.62
C GLY A 397 35.35 -15.84 -19.81
N ALA A 398 35.97 -15.77 -18.63
CA ALA A 398 36.17 -16.92 -17.75
C ALA A 398 35.01 -17.19 -16.79
N ASP A 399 34.11 -16.22 -16.59
CA ASP A 399 33.12 -16.20 -15.49
C ASP A 399 31.66 -16.26 -15.99
N ILE A 400 31.44 -16.59 -17.27
CA ILE A 400 30.11 -16.59 -17.87
C ILE A 400 29.15 -17.57 -17.18
N ASP A 401 29.66 -18.68 -16.66
CA ASP A 401 28.89 -19.65 -15.88
C ASP A 401 28.36 -19.01 -14.59
N ARG A 402 29.19 -18.24 -13.88
CA ARG A 402 28.81 -17.50 -12.66
C ARG A 402 27.73 -16.46 -12.96
N VAL A 403 27.83 -15.77 -14.10
CA VAL A 403 26.80 -14.82 -14.57
C VAL A 403 25.45 -15.53 -14.76
N LEU A 404 25.45 -16.68 -15.43
CA LEU A 404 24.23 -17.47 -15.69
C LEU A 404 23.65 -18.05 -14.39
N VAL A 405 24.49 -18.54 -13.47
CA VAL A 405 24.08 -19.02 -12.14
C VAL A 405 23.35 -17.92 -11.36
N ALA A 406 23.91 -16.71 -11.31
CA ALA A 406 23.26 -15.58 -10.63
C ALA A 406 21.88 -15.27 -11.24
N ALA A 407 21.79 -15.24 -12.57
CA ALA A 407 20.54 -14.97 -13.27
C ALA A 407 19.46 -16.04 -13.02
N VAL A 408 19.80 -17.31 -13.20
CA VAL A 408 18.86 -18.43 -13.00
C VAL A 408 18.45 -18.53 -11.54
N ARG A 409 19.39 -18.42 -10.60
CA ARG A 409 19.08 -18.47 -9.16
C ARG A 409 18.16 -17.33 -8.73
N GLY A 410 18.46 -16.12 -9.17
CA GLY A 410 17.62 -14.96 -8.89
C GLY A 410 16.19 -15.09 -9.44
N ALA A 411 16.08 -15.65 -10.65
CA ALA A 411 14.80 -15.98 -11.26
C ALA A 411 14.03 -17.06 -10.48
N MET A 412 14.71 -18.07 -9.92
CA MET A 412 14.07 -19.07 -9.05
C MET A 412 13.43 -18.41 -7.82
N TYR A 413 14.11 -17.47 -7.16
CA TYR A 413 13.51 -16.76 -6.02
C TYR A 413 12.28 -15.95 -6.42
N CYS A 414 12.31 -15.32 -7.60
CA CYS A 414 11.17 -14.60 -8.14
C CYS A 414 10.00 -15.54 -8.46
N ALA A 415 10.25 -16.66 -9.15
CA ALA A 415 9.22 -17.64 -9.49
C ALA A 415 8.63 -18.30 -8.24
N ALA A 416 9.46 -18.63 -7.25
CA ALA A 416 9.02 -19.18 -5.96
C ALA A 416 8.17 -18.18 -5.15
N TYR A 417 8.45 -16.88 -5.25
CA TYR A 417 7.58 -15.85 -4.69
C TYR A 417 6.22 -15.80 -5.39
N VAL A 418 6.21 -15.74 -6.72
CA VAL A 418 4.97 -15.53 -7.49
C VAL A 418 4.05 -16.75 -7.50
N LYS A 419 4.59 -17.98 -7.45
CA LYS A 419 3.78 -19.21 -7.46
C LYS A 419 2.95 -19.40 -6.19
N ASN A 420 3.32 -18.77 -5.09
CA ASN A 420 2.62 -18.85 -3.81
C ASN A 420 1.39 -17.94 -3.81
N GLU A 421 0.21 -18.54 -3.88
CA GLU A 421 -1.05 -17.80 -3.87
C GLU A 421 -1.22 -16.96 -2.60
N GLY A 422 -1.78 -15.75 -2.74
CA GLY A 422 -2.06 -14.85 -1.62
C GLY A 422 -0.91 -13.91 -1.24
N ARG A 423 0.30 -14.07 -1.79
CA ARG A 423 1.43 -13.15 -1.58
C ARG A 423 1.28 -11.78 -2.31
N GLU A 424 0.24 -11.61 -3.10
CA GLU A 424 -0.05 -10.36 -3.80
C GLU A 424 -1.43 -9.81 -3.44
N MET A 425 -1.56 -8.49 -3.34
CA MET A 425 -2.83 -7.80 -3.06
C MET A 425 -3.72 -7.67 -4.33
N ASN A 426 -3.20 -8.07 -5.48
CA ASN A 426 -3.55 -7.54 -6.80
C ASN A 426 -4.98 -7.79 -7.29
N VAL A 427 -5.70 -8.81 -6.82
CA VAL A 427 -7.03 -9.12 -7.38
C VAL A 427 -8.13 -8.42 -6.59
N LEU A 428 -8.14 -8.55 -5.26
CA LEU A 428 -9.23 -8.01 -4.45
C LEU A 428 -9.14 -6.49 -4.29
N PHE A 429 -7.94 -5.97 -4.05
CA PHE A 429 -7.76 -4.55 -3.76
C PHE A 429 -7.88 -3.68 -5.00
N ALA A 430 -7.47 -4.18 -6.16
CA ALA A 430 -7.67 -3.48 -7.42
C ALA A 430 -9.16 -3.25 -7.72
N ASP A 431 -10.01 -4.24 -7.44
CA ASP A 431 -11.47 -4.10 -7.62
C ASP A 431 -12.10 -3.14 -6.60
N LEU A 432 -11.64 -3.17 -5.34
CA LEU A 432 -12.08 -2.21 -4.32
C LEU A 432 -11.68 -0.78 -4.69
N GLN A 433 -10.43 -0.58 -5.12
CA GLN A 433 -9.91 0.74 -5.49
C GLN A 433 -10.56 1.30 -6.75
N LYS A 434 -10.84 0.46 -7.77
CA LYS A 434 -11.58 0.90 -8.97
C LYS A 434 -13.03 1.28 -8.66
N SER A 435 -13.63 0.67 -7.64
CA SER A 435 -15.05 0.84 -7.34
C SER A 435 -15.34 1.92 -6.28
N THR A 436 -14.31 2.51 -5.67
CA THR A 436 -14.46 3.46 -4.55
C THR A 436 -13.47 4.62 -4.69
N SER A 437 -13.96 5.85 -4.58
CA SER A 437 -13.13 7.06 -4.59
C SER A 437 -12.60 7.43 -3.19
N GLU A 438 -13.21 6.88 -2.14
CA GLU A 438 -12.96 7.28 -0.75
C GLU A 438 -13.05 6.09 0.20
N ILE A 439 -12.17 6.10 1.21
CA ILE A 439 -12.13 5.11 2.28
C ILE A 439 -12.32 5.81 3.61
N TRP A 440 -13.17 5.23 4.44
CA TRP A 440 -13.56 5.77 5.72
C TRP A 440 -13.29 4.73 6.81
N LEU A 441 -12.28 4.97 7.63
CA LEU A 441 -11.99 4.14 8.78
C LEU A 441 -13.00 4.44 9.89
N ARG A 442 -13.77 3.42 10.25
CA ARG A 442 -14.83 3.51 11.25
C ARG A 442 -14.26 3.24 12.63
N GLY A 443 -14.73 4.00 13.63
CA GLY A 443 -14.58 3.63 15.03
C GLY A 443 -15.24 2.30 15.41
N CYS A 444 -14.85 1.80 16.57
CA CYS A 444 -15.41 0.63 17.21
C CYS A 444 -16.48 1.13 18.18
#